data_AF-A0A7G8JN67-F1
#
_entry.id   AF-A0A7G8JN67-F1
#
_cell.length_a   1.000
_cell.length_b   1.000
_cell.length_c   1.000
_cell.angle_alpha   90.00
_cell.angle_beta   90.00
_cell.angle_gamma   90.00
#
_symmetry.space_group_name_H-M   'P 1'
#
loop_
_entity.id
_entity.type
_entity.pdbx_description
1 polymer ?
#
loop_
_entity_poly.entity_id
_entity_poly.type
_entity_poly.pdbx_seq_one_letter_code
_entity_poly.pdbx_strand_id
1 'polypeptide(L)'
;MPTLLVKDSEGRDLLCFLEQLIPLDGQDYALLTPVDTPVCLFRLKDGDEPELIDSITSNEPILSVADVVLQEHDLTLVRSAVTLTVNGELDEPDPEDLDEDEAGDDESETYELLVSFLVDELEYGLYIPLDPFFVVARMDEGAAVLVEGDEFDQIQPRIEAELDERELSE
;
A
#
# COMPACT_ATOMS: atom_id res chain seq x y z
N MET A 1 -15.65 4.58 -9.82
CA MET A 1 -14.79 3.80 -10.74
C MET A 1 -15.19 2.34 -10.67
N PRO A 2 -15.03 1.55 -11.75
CA PRO A 2 -15.21 0.10 -11.67
C PRO A 2 -14.15 -0.51 -10.74
N THR A 3 -14.49 -1.60 -10.05
CA THR A 3 -13.57 -2.33 -9.19
C THR A 3 -13.17 -3.67 -9.80
N LEU A 4 -11.96 -4.11 -9.53
CA LEU A 4 -11.38 -5.38 -9.99
C LEU A 4 -10.74 -6.11 -8.82
N LEU A 5 -10.88 -7.44 -8.81
CA LEU A 5 -10.18 -8.29 -7.86
C LEU A 5 -8.85 -8.71 -8.47
N VAL A 6 -7.75 -8.31 -7.85
CA VAL A 6 -6.38 -8.63 -8.24
C VAL A 6 -5.90 -9.83 -7.43
N LYS A 7 -5.29 -10.79 -8.11
CA LYS A 7 -4.69 -11.98 -7.49
C LYS A 7 -3.18 -11.98 -7.66
N ASP A 8 -2.46 -12.24 -6.57
CA ASP A 8 -1.01 -12.50 -6.63
C ASP A 8 -0.69 -13.97 -6.91
N SER A 9 0.60 -14.26 -7.05
CA SER A 9 1.13 -15.61 -7.25
C SER A 9 0.89 -16.58 -6.07
N GLU A 10 0.65 -16.07 -4.86
CA GLU A 10 0.31 -16.84 -3.67
C GLU A 10 -1.20 -17.10 -3.52
N GLY A 11 -2.02 -16.50 -4.39
CA GLY A 11 -3.48 -16.63 -4.42
C GLY A 11 -4.21 -15.70 -3.45
N ARG A 12 -3.53 -14.70 -2.87
CA ARG A 12 -4.15 -13.64 -2.09
C ARG A 12 -4.91 -12.69 -3.00
N ASP A 13 -5.90 -12.05 -2.43
CA ASP A 13 -6.80 -11.14 -3.11
C ASP A 13 -6.57 -9.69 -2.65
N LEU A 14 -6.65 -8.76 -3.60
CA LEU A 14 -6.73 -7.33 -3.33
C LEU A 14 -7.82 -6.73 -4.22
N LEU A 15 -8.81 -6.06 -3.60
CA LEU A 15 -9.83 -5.33 -4.35
C LEU A 15 -9.29 -3.93 -4.68
N CYS A 16 -9.30 -3.57 -5.96
CA CYS A 16 -8.81 -2.29 -6.43
C CYS A 16 -9.85 -1.55 -7.26
N PHE A 17 -9.76 -0.22 -7.31
CA PHE A 17 -10.36 0.59 -8.36
C PHE A 17 -9.51 0.50 -9.62
N LEU A 18 -10.17 0.43 -10.78
CA LEU A 18 -9.51 0.56 -12.08
C LEU A 18 -9.37 2.03 -12.43
N GLU A 19 -8.13 2.51 -12.40
CA GLU A 19 -7.77 3.87 -12.81
C GLU A 19 -7.70 3.94 -14.33
N GLN A 20 -6.86 3.10 -14.95
CA GLN A 20 -6.62 3.14 -16.38
C GLN A 20 -6.34 1.76 -16.98
N LEU A 21 -6.73 1.58 -18.25
CA LEU A 21 -6.31 0.45 -19.08
C LEU A 21 -5.22 0.88 -20.06
N ILE A 22 -4.19 0.06 -20.15
CA ILE A 22 -2.93 0.36 -20.84
C ILE A 22 -2.61 -0.82 -21.78
N PRO A 23 -2.97 -0.71 -23.07
CA PRO A 23 -2.65 -1.72 -24.05
C PRO A 23 -1.16 -1.64 -24.42
N LEU A 24 -0.40 -2.70 -24.13
CA LEU A 24 1.03 -2.82 -24.46
C LEU A 24 1.28 -4.14 -25.18
N ASP A 25 1.87 -4.09 -26.38
CA ASP A 25 2.22 -5.26 -27.20
C ASP A 25 1.08 -6.26 -27.45
N GLY A 26 -0.16 -5.77 -27.49
CA GLY A 26 -1.35 -6.63 -27.67
C GLY A 26 -1.83 -7.34 -26.40
N GLN A 27 -1.28 -6.97 -25.25
CA GLN A 27 -1.73 -7.35 -23.92
C GLN A 27 -2.28 -6.12 -23.20
N ASP A 28 -3.46 -6.25 -22.58
CA ASP A 28 -4.02 -5.19 -21.76
C ASP A 28 -3.46 -5.29 -20.34
N TYR A 29 -2.90 -4.19 -19.85
CA TYR A 29 -2.53 -3.97 -18.46
C TYR A 29 -3.51 -2.98 -17.82
N ALA A 30 -3.62 -3.04 -16.51
CA ALA A 30 -4.45 -2.16 -15.71
C ALA A 30 -3.58 -1.47 -14.65
N LEU A 31 -3.72 -0.15 -14.57
CA LEU A 31 -3.26 0.64 -13.43
C LEU A 31 -4.41 0.73 -12.43
N LEU A 32 -4.11 0.36 -11.19
CA LEU A 32 -5.10 0.12 -10.15
C LEU A 32 -4.71 0.81 -8.85
N THR A 33 -5.69 1.18 -8.04
CA THR A 33 -5.50 1.69 -6.67
C THR A 33 -6.27 0.82 -5.69
N PRO A 34 -5.70 0.42 -4.54
CA PRO A 34 -6.40 -0.35 -3.52
C PRO A 34 -7.71 0.33 -3.07
N VAL A 35 -8.77 -0.47 -2.83
CA VAL A 35 -10.01 0.05 -2.23
C VAL A 35 -9.83 0.35 -0.74
N ASP A 36 -9.09 -0.51 -0.05
CA ASP A 36 -8.72 -0.35 1.35
C ASP A 36 -7.42 0.46 1.47
N THR A 37 -7.22 1.13 2.61
CA THR A 37 -6.06 2.01 2.81
C THR A 37 -4.77 1.19 2.92
N PRO A 38 -3.76 1.40 2.06
CA PRO A 38 -2.46 0.74 2.17
C PRO A 38 -1.74 1.12 3.46
N VAL A 39 -1.07 0.16 4.08
CA VAL A 39 -0.23 0.41 5.26
C VAL A 39 1.10 -0.32 5.18
N CYS A 40 2.13 0.28 5.76
CA CYS A 40 3.47 -0.27 5.88
C CYS A 40 3.79 -0.55 7.35
N LEU A 41 4.44 -1.68 7.61
CA LEU A 41 4.90 -2.03 8.95
C LEU A 41 6.35 -1.58 9.13
N PHE A 42 6.61 -0.79 10.15
CA PHE A 42 7.94 -0.34 10.53
C PHE A 42 8.31 -0.88 11.90
N ARG A 43 9.60 -1.18 12.10
CA ARG A 43 10.21 -1.35 13.42
C ARG A 43 10.80 -0.02 13.86
N LEU A 44 10.39 0.44 15.04
CA LEU A 44 10.88 1.66 15.65
C LEU A 44 12.02 1.29 16.61
N LYS A 45 13.13 2.04 16.56
CA LYS A 45 14.29 1.84 17.43
C LYS A 45 14.71 3.18 18.00
N ASP A 46 14.97 3.22 19.30
CA ASP A 46 15.42 4.43 19.99
C ASP A 46 16.70 5.01 19.36
N GLY A 47 16.57 6.17 18.71
CA GLY A 47 17.69 6.93 18.16
C GLY A 47 18.23 6.42 16.81
N ASP A 48 17.52 5.50 16.15
CA ASP A 48 17.76 5.07 14.77
C ASP A 48 16.53 5.38 13.90
N GLU A 49 16.73 5.48 12.58
CA GLU A 49 15.64 5.62 11.59
C GLU A 49 14.71 4.39 11.63
N PRO A 50 13.38 4.57 11.47
CA PRO A 50 12.41 3.48 11.30
C PRO A 50 12.83 2.49 10.22
N GLU A 51 12.72 1.21 10.52
CA GLU A 51 13.10 0.15 9.58
C GLU A 51 11.85 -0.49 8.97
N LEU A 52 11.66 -0.31 7.65
CA LEU A 52 10.57 -0.94 6.91
C LEU A 52 10.68 -2.46 6.94
N ILE A 53 9.55 -3.12 7.18
CA ILE A 53 9.43 -4.57 7.17
C ILE A 53 8.70 -5.02 5.90
N ASP A 54 9.48 -5.34 4.86
CA ASP A 54 8.95 -5.66 3.52
C ASP A 54 8.13 -6.97 3.43
N SER A 55 8.35 -7.93 4.36
CA SER A 55 7.73 -9.25 4.27
C SER A 55 6.48 -9.36 5.15
N ILE A 56 5.32 -9.28 4.48
CA ILE A 56 3.98 -9.52 5.03
C ILE A 56 3.88 -10.92 5.68
N THR A 57 4.56 -11.92 5.09
CA THR A 57 4.42 -13.35 5.46
C THR A 57 5.33 -13.80 6.61
N SER A 58 6.37 -13.04 6.96
CA SER A 58 7.38 -13.47 7.95
C SER A 58 7.12 -12.95 9.37
N ASN A 59 6.10 -12.12 9.57
CA ASN A 59 5.93 -11.32 10.80
C ASN A 59 4.57 -11.54 11.49
N GLU A 60 3.96 -12.70 11.30
CA GLU A 60 2.59 -12.96 11.75
C GLU A 60 2.34 -12.78 13.27
N PRO A 61 3.29 -13.05 14.19
CA PRO A 61 3.13 -12.69 15.60
C PRO A 61 2.97 -11.18 15.83
N ILE A 62 3.68 -10.36 15.07
CA ILE A 62 3.63 -8.89 15.16
C ILE A 62 2.29 -8.40 14.60
N LEU A 63 1.91 -8.90 13.42
CA LEU A 63 0.65 -8.53 12.77
C LEU A 63 -0.58 -8.97 13.59
N SER A 64 -0.49 -10.07 14.34
CA SER A 64 -1.56 -10.50 15.25
C SER A 64 -1.77 -9.53 16.42
N VAL A 65 -0.72 -8.84 16.88
CA VAL A 65 -0.86 -7.77 17.88
C VAL A 65 -1.44 -6.52 17.23
N ALA A 66 -0.99 -6.19 16.02
CA ALA A 66 -1.56 -5.08 15.25
C ALA A 66 -3.08 -5.23 15.04
N ASP A 67 -3.58 -6.45 14.76
CA ASP A 67 -5.01 -6.72 14.66
C ASP A 67 -5.80 -6.31 15.91
N VAL A 68 -5.24 -6.57 17.09
CA VAL A 68 -5.91 -6.25 18.36
C VAL A 68 -5.97 -4.75 18.57
N VAL A 69 -4.87 -4.05 18.27
CA VAL A 69 -4.78 -2.59 18.42
C VAL A 69 -5.71 -1.89 17.43
N LEU A 70 -5.72 -2.32 16.16
CA LEU A 70 -6.60 -1.75 15.14
C LEU A 70 -8.09 -1.95 15.47
N GLN A 71 -8.47 -3.04 16.14
CA GLN A 71 -9.85 -3.25 16.58
C GLN A 71 -10.32 -2.22 17.61
N GLU A 72 -9.42 -1.62 18.39
CA GLU A 72 -9.78 -0.52 19.31
C GLU A 72 -10.21 0.75 18.55
N HIS A 73 -9.87 0.83 17.26
CA HIS A 73 -10.20 1.91 16.34
C HIS A 73 -11.23 1.49 15.28
N ASP A 74 -11.94 0.37 15.46
CA ASP A 74 -12.88 -0.18 14.47
C ASP A 74 -12.24 -0.48 13.09
N LEU A 75 -10.92 -0.73 13.07
CA LEU A 75 -10.14 -1.05 11.88
C LEU A 75 -9.79 -2.55 11.82
N THR A 76 -9.63 -3.08 10.61
CA THR A 76 -9.23 -4.48 10.36
C THR A 76 -8.04 -4.54 9.41
N LEU A 77 -6.95 -5.18 9.83
CA LEU A 77 -5.79 -5.40 8.98
C LEU A 77 -6.01 -6.58 8.03
N VAL A 78 -5.81 -6.34 6.74
CA VAL A 78 -5.98 -7.30 5.65
C VAL A 78 -4.62 -7.63 5.06
N ARG A 79 -4.29 -8.93 5.01
CA ARG A 79 -3.08 -9.44 4.35
C ARG A 79 -3.40 -9.66 2.88
N SER A 80 -3.50 -8.56 2.15
CA SER A 80 -3.91 -8.56 0.75
C SER A 80 -2.74 -8.94 -0.18
N ALA A 81 -3.03 -9.08 -1.47
CA ALA A 81 -1.98 -9.20 -2.48
C ALA A 81 -1.10 -7.94 -2.49
N VAL A 82 0.21 -8.09 -2.73
CA VAL A 82 1.22 -7.01 -2.80
C VAL A 82 1.55 -6.32 -1.47
N THR A 83 0.55 -5.85 -0.74
CA THR A 83 0.72 -4.93 0.39
C THR A 83 -0.19 -5.30 1.55
N LEU A 84 0.02 -4.70 2.73
CA LEU A 84 -0.96 -4.72 3.80
C LEU A 84 -1.98 -3.61 3.54
N THR A 85 -3.26 -3.87 3.83
CA THR A 85 -4.29 -2.83 3.80
C THR A 85 -5.10 -2.83 5.08
N VAL A 86 -5.70 -1.70 5.42
CA VAL A 86 -6.62 -1.56 6.54
C VAL A 86 -8.00 -1.23 6.02
N ASN A 87 -8.98 -2.01 6.44
CA ASN A 87 -10.39 -1.77 6.17
C ASN A 87 -11.05 -1.14 7.40
N GLY A 88 -11.80 -0.07 7.20
CA GLY A 88 -12.52 0.67 8.24
C GLY A 88 -12.58 2.16 7.91
N GLU A 89 -13.23 2.95 8.78
CA GLU A 89 -13.25 4.41 8.64
C GLU A 89 -12.08 4.98 9.44
N LEU A 90 -11.18 5.68 8.76
CA LEU A 90 -10.11 6.44 9.40
C LEU A 90 -10.66 7.81 9.80
N ASP A 91 -10.35 8.25 11.01
CA ASP A 91 -10.64 9.61 11.45
C ASP A 91 -9.80 10.59 10.63
N GLU A 92 -10.41 11.70 10.19
CA GLU A 92 -9.67 12.78 9.55
C GLU A 92 -8.74 13.42 10.60
N PRO A 93 -7.46 13.69 10.27
CA PRO A 93 -6.58 14.39 11.20
C PRO A 93 -7.18 15.75 11.56
N ASP A 94 -7.16 16.10 12.84
CA ASP A 94 -7.67 17.40 13.29
C ASP A 94 -6.73 18.49 12.72
N PRO A 95 -7.24 19.50 11.99
CA PRO A 95 -6.40 20.58 11.47
C PRO A 95 -5.67 21.37 12.56
N GLU A 96 -6.08 21.27 13.84
CA GLU A 96 -5.39 21.87 14.98
C GLU A 96 -4.18 21.04 15.48
N ASP A 97 -4.09 19.75 15.15
CA ASP A 97 -2.96 18.86 15.50
C ASP A 97 -1.82 18.90 14.47
N LEU A 98 -2.00 19.63 13.36
CA LEU A 98 -0.93 19.98 12.41
C LEU A 98 -0.02 21.04 13.04
N ASP A 99 0.77 20.67 14.04
CA ASP A 99 1.75 21.55 14.66
C ASP A 99 2.75 22.04 13.60
N GLU A 100 2.73 23.34 13.29
CA GLU A 100 3.62 24.02 12.33
C GLU A 100 5.12 23.95 12.70
N ASP A 101 5.48 23.30 13.82
CA ASP A 101 6.79 23.36 14.47
C ASP A 101 7.52 22.00 14.58
N GLU A 102 6.99 20.87 14.09
CA GLU A 102 7.79 19.63 13.94
C GLU A 102 8.69 19.70 12.70
N ALA A 103 9.70 20.57 12.76
CA ALA A 103 10.93 20.40 12.01
C ALA A 103 11.72 19.22 12.62
N GLY A 104 11.20 18.01 12.45
CA GLY A 104 11.75 16.78 13.00
C GLY A 104 11.37 15.60 12.13
N ASP A 105 12.32 15.21 11.28
CA ASP A 105 12.35 14.02 10.42
C ASP A 105 11.65 14.13 9.05
N ASP A 106 12.47 14.04 8.00
CA ASP A 106 12.12 14.00 6.55
C ASP A 106 11.08 12.88 6.26
N GLU A 107 10.99 11.86 7.12
CA GLU A 107 10.08 10.73 6.98
C GLU A 107 8.60 11.05 7.24
N SER A 108 8.32 12.10 8.04
CA SER A 108 6.95 12.62 8.26
C SER A 108 6.28 13.15 6.98
N GLU A 109 7.08 13.50 5.96
CA GLU A 109 6.58 13.98 4.68
C GLU A 109 6.14 12.83 3.75
N THR A 110 6.53 11.58 4.05
CA THR A 110 6.22 10.40 3.20
C THR A 110 5.20 9.47 3.83
N TYR A 111 5.09 9.46 5.17
CA TYR A 111 4.26 8.53 5.92
C TYR A 111 3.50 9.19 7.07
N GLU A 112 2.27 8.74 7.30
CA GLU A 112 1.45 9.11 8.46
C GLU A 112 1.34 7.93 9.43
N LEU A 113 1.62 8.15 10.72
CA LEU A 113 1.49 7.10 11.73
C LEU A 113 0.01 6.77 11.98
N LEU A 114 -0.39 5.53 11.73
CA LEU A 114 -1.75 5.04 12.02
C LEU A 114 -1.87 4.56 13.47
N VAL A 115 -1.03 3.60 13.86
CA VAL A 115 -0.98 3.05 15.22
C VAL A 115 0.43 2.56 15.54
N SER A 116 0.86 2.71 16.80
CA SER A 116 2.08 2.08 17.31
C SER A 116 1.78 1.08 18.42
N PHE A 117 2.61 0.06 18.54
CA PHE A 117 2.40 -1.04 19.49
C PHE A 117 3.71 -1.76 19.84
N LEU A 118 3.70 -2.48 20.97
CA LEU A 118 4.87 -3.17 21.50
C LEU A 118 4.74 -4.69 21.33
N VAL A 119 5.79 -5.34 20.82
CA VAL A 119 5.89 -6.81 20.72
C VAL A 119 7.28 -7.22 21.20
N ASP A 120 7.35 -8.09 22.22
CA ASP A 120 8.61 -8.58 22.79
C ASP A 120 9.63 -7.46 23.14
N GLU A 121 9.15 -6.38 23.78
CA GLU A 121 9.94 -5.19 24.16
C GLU A 121 10.47 -4.36 22.97
N LEU A 122 10.06 -4.68 21.74
CA LEU A 122 10.35 -3.91 20.54
C LEU A 122 9.11 -3.12 20.11
N GLU A 123 9.32 -1.88 19.68
CA GLU A 123 8.27 -1.00 19.20
C GLU A 123 8.09 -1.12 17.70
N TYR A 124 6.84 -1.13 17.27
CA TYR A 124 6.43 -1.22 15.87
C TYR A 124 5.36 -0.17 15.59
N GLY A 125 5.27 0.26 14.34
CA GLY A 125 4.21 1.15 13.88
C GLY A 125 3.65 0.71 12.53
N LEU A 126 2.34 0.86 12.35
CA LEU A 126 1.71 0.85 11.05
C LEU A 126 1.59 2.29 10.56
N TYR A 127 2.02 2.51 9.33
CA TYR A 127 2.04 3.82 8.71
C TYR A 127 1.29 3.81 7.39
N ILE A 128 0.55 4.87 7.09
CA ILE A 128 -0.11 5.10 5.81
C ILE A 128 0.86 5.87 4.91
N PRO A 129 1.21 5.37 3.72
CA PRO A 129 1.96 6.15 2.75
C PRO A 129 1.15 7.36 2.30
N LEU A 130 1.76 8.56 2.31
CA LEU A 130 1.13 9.79 1.82
C LEU A 130 1.09 9.84 0.29
N ASP A 131 2.03 9.17 -0.37
CA ASP A 131 2.04 9.01 -1.82
C ASP A 131 0.98 7.99 -2.28
N PRO A 132 0.31 8.22 -3.44
CA PRO A 132 -0.64 7.26 -4.00
C PRO A 132 -0.02 5.89 -4.26
N PHE A 133 -0.68 4.84 -3.80
CA PHE A 133 -0.25 3.46 -4.01
C PHE A 133 -0.86 2.87 -5.30
N PHE A 134 -0.02 2.60 -6.29
CA PHE A 134 -0.44 2.00 -7.55
C PHE A 134 -0.09 0.52 -7.64
N VAL A 135 -0.99 -0.26 -8.24
CA VAL A 135 -0.81 -1.68 -8.54
C VAL A 135 -0.94 -1.88 -10.05
N VAL A 136 -0.01 -2.66 -10.62
CA VAL A 136 -0.05 -3.06 -12.03
C VAL A 136 -0.55 -4.49 -12.13
N ALA A 137 -1.62 -4.69 -12.90
CA ALA A 137 -2.15 -6.02 -13.19
C ALA A 137 -2.23 -6.26 -14.69
N ARG A 138 -1.99 -7.50 -15.11
CA ARG A 138 -2.27 -7.99 -16.46
C ARG A 138 -3.71 -8.48 -16.54
N MET A 139 -4.42 -8.10 -17.59
CA MET A 139 -5.79 -8.55 -17.84
C MET A 139 -5.78 -9.87 -18.63
N ASP A 140 -6.15 -10.97 -17.99
CA ASP A 140 -6.20 -12.30 -18.59
C ASP A 140 -7.63 -12.86 -18.53
N GLU A 141 -8.27 -13.03 -19.70
CA GLU A 141 -9.66 -13.54 -19.81
C GLU A 141 -10.69 -12.85 -18.90
N GLY A 142 -10.47 -11.57 -18.57
CA GLY A 142 -11.34 -10.77 -17.70
C GLY A 142 -10.98 -10.83 -16.20
N ALA A 143 -9.94 -11.57 -15.82
CA ALA A 143 -9.33 -11.54 -14.49
C ALA A 143 -8.12 -10.59 -14.47
N ALA A 144 -7.90 -9.91 -13.34
CA ALA A 144 -6.70 -9.13 -13.11
C ALA A 144 -5.68 -9.97 -12.35
N VAL A 145 -4.55 -10.25 -12.99
CA VAL A 145 -3.43 -10.98 -12.39
C VAL A 145 -2.32 -9.99 -12.10
N LEU A 146 -1.85 -9.97 -10.86
CA LEU A 146 -0.78 -9.07 -10.45
C LEU A 146 0.48 -9.31 -11.30
N VAL A 147 1.12 -8.21 -11.71
CA VAL A 147 2.44 -8.27 -12.35
C VAL A 147 3.50 -8.17 -11.24
N GLU A 148 4.35 -9.19 -11.11
CA GLU A 148 5.34 -9.30 -10.03
C GLU A 148 6.75 -9.60 -10.57
N GLY A 149 7.77 -9.28 -9.77
CA GLY A 149 9.17 -9.64 -10.03
C GLY A 149 9.70 -9.12 -11.37
N ASP A 150 10.45 -9.96 -12.09
CA ASP A 150 11.11 -9.58 -13.35
C ASP A 150 10.15 -9.04 -14.42
N GLU A 151 8.87 -9.45 -14.41
CA GLU A 151 7.86 -8.93 -15.34
C GLU A 151 7.50 -7.48 -15.00
N PHE A 152 7.38 -7.17 -13.70
CA PHE A 152 7.08 -5.82 -13.22
C PHE A 152 8.20 -4.86 -13.58
N ASP A 153 9.46 -5.22 -13.33
CA ASP A 153 10.64 -4.40 -13.64
C ASP A 153 10.75 -4.06 -15.15
N GLN A 154 10.24 -4.93 -16.02
CA GLN A 154 10.24 -4.72 -17.47
C GLN A 154 9.05 -3.89 -17.95
N ILE A 155 7.90 -4.02 -17.30
CA ILE A 155 6.64 -3.42 -17.73
C ILE A 155 6.43 -2.04 -17.13
N GLN A 156 6.82 -1.80 -15.87
CA GLN A 156 6.62 -0.52 -15.19
C GLN A 156 7.15 0.67 -16.00
N PRO A 157 8.41 0.69 -16.48
CA PRO A 157 8.94 1.85 -17.22
C PRO A 157 8.18 2.12 -18.53
N ARG A 158 7.57 1.08 -19.11
CA ARG A 158 6.80 1.19 -20.35
C ARG A 158 5.39 1.71 -20.09
N ILE A 159 4.80 1.33 -18.96
CA ILE A 159 3.53 1.88 -18.49
C ILE A 159 3.70 3.37 -18.21
N GLU A 160 4.74 3.75 -17.46
CA GLU A 160 5.05 5.16 -17.16
C GLU A 160 5.20 5.98 -18.43
N ALA A 161 5.99 5.50 -19.40
CA ALA A 161 6.17 6.18 -20.68
C ALA A 161 4.85 6.36 -21.46
N GLU A 162 3.97 5.35 -21.47
CA GLU A 162 2.67 5.42 -22.14
C GLU A 162 1.71 6.40 -21.43
N LEU A 163 1.77 6.50 -20.10
CA LEU A 163 0.98 7.46 -19.33
C LEU A 163 1.46 8.89 -19.58
N ASP A 164 2.77 9.14 -19.53
CA ASP A 164 3.36 10.45 -19.82
C ASP A 164 2.99 10.95 -21.21
N GLU A 165 3.06 10.07 -22.23
CA GLU A 165 2.69 10.40 -23.61
C GLU A 165 1.21 10.81 -23.73
N ARG A 166 0.32 10.17 -22.97
CA ARG A 166 -1.11 10.49 -22.95
C ARG A 166 -1.37 11.83 -22.28
N GLU A 167 -0.76 12.09 -21.12
CA GLU A 167 -0.90 13.38 -20.43
C GLU A 167 -0.41 14.55 -21.29
N LEU A 168 0.65 14.36 -22.07
CA LEU A 168 1.16 15.37 -23.01
C LEU A 168 0.24 15.62 -24.21
N SER A 169 -0.72 14.72 -24.46
CA SER A 169 -1.64 14.78 -25.60
C SER A 169 -3.01 15.37 -25.28
N GLU A 170 -3.29 15.67 -24.01
CA GLU A 170 -4.53 16.31 -23.53
C GLU A 170 -4.47 17.85 -23.45
#